data_AF-A0A8J7Q9Z5-F1
#
_entry.id   AF-A0A8J7Q9Z5-F1
#
_cell.length_a   1.000
_cell.length_b   1.000
_cell.length_c   1.000
_cell.angle_alpha   90.00
_cell.angle_beta   90.00
_cell.angle_gamma   90.00
#
_symmetry.space_group_name_H-M   'P 1'
#
loop_
_entity.id
_entity.type
_entity.pdbx_description
1 polymer ?
#
loop_
_entity_poly.entity_id
_entity_poly.type
_entity_poly.pdbx_seq_one_letter_code
_entity_poly.pdbx_strand_id
1 'polypeptide(L)'
;MMINGARAMGSSRVVFARLAVIAAALALLLGVTSTAPAAATAAADSPTGFFYGTDSAQMTVTGSGPYGEPVIGGDYGGYLGMVGNWAHWQGCGGKVVWSQANSAQANTNRTRYRKGIGTGVYWFMGGPGVDPHYNGTTTEAYAWGAAQAQSTASDMAHVSVTYPVVFADIELPGNAPSYTPAPDNGWNSVYTSPCSGKVKQNYVRSSLDRATFNGFYDYFKQHTHYRPGVYSAPDIWGTIFVSTGQGGYGYIPNTDEWTYEGNTTSLRNPPVGWCLSGSSTCARFFGGVTTASPHALIWQFSGGGGARNGYGDFDQIDDAR
;
A
#
# COMPACT_ATOMS: atom_id res chain seq x y z
N MET A 1 65.64 27.46 0.51
CA MET A 1 66.59 26.33 0.37
C MET A 1 66.11 25.55 -0.85
N MET A 2 66.56 25.88 -2.07
CA MET A 2 67.62 25.16 -2.82
C MET A 2 67.38 23.63 -2.84
N ILE A 3 67.30 22.86 -3.94
CA ILE A 3 67.79 22.96 -5.33
C ILE A 3 67.19 21.78 -6.16
N ASN A 4 66.94 21.99 -7.47
CA ASN A 4 67.03 21.16 -8.70
C ASN A 4 66.79 19.61 -8.70
N GLY A 5 66.36 18.95 -9.78
CA GLY A 5 66.32 19.27 -11.23
C GLY A 5 65.34 18.31 -11.97
N ALA A 6 64.78 18.59 -13.15
CA ALA A 6 65.27 18.99 -14.47
C ALA A 6 65.37 17.82 -15.49
N ARG A 7 64.50 17.91 -16.54
CA ARG A 7 64.63 17.48 -17.97
C ARG A 7 64.73 15.97 -18.28
N ALA A 8 64.29 15.44 -19.45
CA ALA A 8 64.11 15.97 -20.81
C ALA A 8 62.93 15.25 -21.52
N MET A 9 62.06 15.92 -22.28
CA MET A 9 62.14 16.28 -23.72
C MET A 9 62.39 15.12 -24.70
N GLY A 10 61.39 14.86 -25.54
CA GLY A 10 61.48 14.12 -26.80
C GLY A 10 60.31 14.49 -27.71
N SER A 11 60.50 15.54 -28.51
CA SER A 11 59.59 15.95 -29.59
C SER A 11 59.75 15.02 -30.80
N SER A 12 58.67 14.82 -31.56
CA SER A 12 58.69 15.07 -33.01
C SER A 12 57.28 15.11 -33.59
N ARG A 13 57.01 16.22 -34.28
CA ARG A 13 55.86 16.51 -35.12
C ARG A 13 55.97 15.73 -36.44
N VAL A 14 54.87 15.64 -37.20
CA VAL A 14 54.73 15.86 -38.67
C VAL A 14 53.38 15.24 -39.10
N VAL A 15 52.32 16.05 -39.30
CA VAL A 15 51.82 16.64 -40.57
C VAL A 15 50.75 15.78 -41.28
N PHE A 16 49.56 16.39 -41.39
CA PHE A 16 48.48 16.30 -42.38
C PHE A 16 48.47 15.17 -43.44
N ALA A 17 47.31 14.49 -43.53
CA ALA A 17 46.65 14.24 -44.82
C ALA A 17 45.14 14.03 -44.61
N ARG A 18 44.35 14.90 -45.25
CA ARG A 18 42.90 14.74 -45.44
C ARG A 18 42.66 13.65 -46.49
N LEU A 19 41.77 12.71 -46.21
CA LEU A 19 41.08 11.93 -47.23
C LEU A 19 39.62 11.75 -46.79
N ALA A 20 38.76 12.52 -47.45
CA ALA A 20 37.34 12.26 -47.49
C ALA A 20 37.12 11.04 -48.38
N VAL A 21 36.49 10.01 -47.83
CA VAL A 21 35.89 8.93 -48.62
C VAL A 21 34.41 8.89 -48.28
N ILE A 22 33.62 9.36 -49.23
CA ILE A 22 32.18 9.16 -49.32
C ILE A 22 31.98 7.69 -49.65
N ALA A 23 31.44 6.92 -48.71
CA ALA A 23 30.92 5.58 -48.98
C ALA A 23 29.40 5.62 -48.80
N ALA A 24 28.70 5.54 -49.94
CA ALA A 24 27.25 5.39 -50.00
C ALA A 24 26.86 4.05 -49.36
N ALA A 25 26.19 4.11 -48.21
CA ALA A 25 25.55 2.94 -47.62
C ALA A 25 24.21 2.71 -48.31
N LEU A 26 24.15 1.67 -49.13
CA LEU A 26 22.95 1.11 -49.72
C LEU A 26 22.06 0.60 -48.56
N ALA A 27 20.94 1.28 -48.31
CA ALA A 27 19.96 0.86 -47.32
C ALA A 27 19.23 -0.40 -47.80
N LEU A 28 19.68 -1.58 -47.36
CA LEU A 28 18.83 -2.77 -47.37
C LEU A 28 17.76 -2.56 -46.30
N LEU A 29 16.54 -2.25 -46.75
CA LEU A 29 15.31 -2.34 -45.98
C LEU A 29 15.07 -3.81 -45.60
N LEU A 30 15.76 -4.28 -44.57
CA LEU A 30 15.24 -5.37 -43.75
C LEU A 30 14.07 -4.76 -42.98
N GLY A 31 12.86 -5.10 -43.44
CA GLY A 31 11.63 -4.84 -42.70
C GLY A 31 11.73 -5.49 -41.33
N VAL A 32 12.23 -4.73 -40.37
CA VAL A 32 11.97 -4.99 -38.96
C VAL A 32 10.48 -4.71 -38.83
N THR A 33 9.68 -5.76 -39.02
CA THR A 33 8.32 -5.76 -38.48
C THR A 33 8.51 -5.55 -36.99
N SER A 34 8.36 -4.31 -36.55
CA SER A 34 8.06 -4.00 -35.16
C SER A 34 6.80 -4.80 -34.88
N THR A 35 6.98 -5.99 -34.29
CA THR A 35 5.90 -6.65 -33.59
C THR A 35 5.48 -5.63 -32.54
N ALA A 36 4.39 -4.92 -32.82
CA ALA A 36 3.70 -4.17 -31.79
C ALA A 36 3.62 -5.11 -30.58
N PRO A 37 3.95 -4.66 -29.36
CA PRO A 37 3.70 -5.48 -28.19
C PRO A 37 2.27 -5.97 -28.32
N ALA A 38 2.09 -7.29 -28.27
CA ALA A 38 0.77 -7.89 -28.30
C ALA A 38 -0.07 -7.10 -27.30
N ALA A 39 -1.13 -6.45 -27.79
CA ALA A 39 -2.07 -5.78 -26.92
C ALA A 39 -2.44 -6.80 -25.86
N ALA A 40 -2.10 -6.51 -24.60
CA ALA A 40 -2.55 -7.33 -23.50
C ALA A 40 -4.06 -7.49 -23.70
N THR A 41 -4.51 -8.72 -23.93
CA THR A 41 -5.93 -9.04 -23.88
C THR A 41 -6.41 -8.52 -22.55
N ALA A 42 -7.26 -7.49 -22.61
CA ALA A 42 -7.73 -6.78 -21.44
C ALA A 42 -8.27 -7.81 -20.45
N ALA A 43 -7.57 -7.99 -19.33
CA ALA A 43 -8.25 -8.37 -18.12
C ALA A 43 -9.15 -7.17 -17.80
N ALA A 44 -10.33 -7.15 -18.39
CA ALA A 44 -11.40 -6.33 -17.87
C ALA A 44 -11.71 -6.94 -16.50
N ASP A 45 -11.48 -6.19 -15.43
CA ASP A 45 -12.39 -6.08 -14.31
C ASP A 45 -13.50 -7.14 -14.32
N SER A 46 -13.18 -8.30 -13.75
CA SER A 46 -14.02 -9.49 -13.81
C SER A 46 -14.15 -10.10 -12.42
N PRO A 47 -15.37 -10.41 -11.96
CA PRO A 47 -16.65 -10.15 -12.62
C PRO A 47 -17.00 -8.64 -12.63
N THR A 48 -18.05 -8.25 -13.37
CA THR A 48 -18.56 -6.86 -13.35
C THR A 48 -18.78 -6.37 -11.92
N GLY A 49 -18.29 -5.16 -11.62
CA GLY A 49 -18.29 -4.58 -10.27
C GLY A 49 -16.93 -4.66 -9.59
N PHE A 50 -16.03 -5.52 -10.08
CA PHE A 50 -14.65 -5.52 -9.65
C PHE A 50 -13.81 -4.51 -10.41
N PHE A 51 -12.83 -3.90 -9.76
CA PHE A 51 -11.89 -2.97 -10.36
C PHE A 51 -10.48 -3.20 -9.87
N TYR A 52 -9.48 -2.86 -10.70
CA TYR A 52 -8.10 -2.78 -10.24
C TYR A 52 -7.79 -1.43 -9.60
N GLY A 53 -6.86 -1.44 -8.65
CA GLY A 53 -6.40 -0.23 -7.98
C GLY A 53 -5.00 -0.41 -7.43
N THR A 54 -4.57 0.61 -6.70
CA THR A 54 -3.31 0.57 -5.93
C THR A 54 -3.50 1.23 -4.60
N ASP A 55 -2.67 0.83 -3.65
CA ASP A 55 -2.34 1.61 -2.48
C ASP A 55 -0.88 2.10 -2.53
N SER A 56 -0.50 2.99 -1.61
CA SER A 56 0.89 3.29 -1.22
C SER A 56 1.94 3.45 -2.35
N ALA A 57 2.45 2.36 -2.93
CA ALA A 57 3.38 2.40 -4.05
C ALA A 57 2.71 2.93 -5.32
N GLN A 58 2.99 4.22 -5.59
CA GLN A 58 2.50 4.94 -6.75
C GLN A 58 2.82 4.19 -8.06
N MET A 59 1.86 4.16 -8.97
CA MET A 59 2.06 3.64 -10.32
C MET A 59 1.81 4.73 -11.38
N THR A 60 2.47 4.60 -12.52
CA THR A 60 2.22 5.49 -13.67
C THR A 60 1.00 5.01 -14.43
N VAL A 61 -0.17 5.52 -14.05
CA VAL A 61 -1.45 5.20 -14.71
C VAL A 61 -1.51 5.83 -16.11
N THR A 62 -2.12 5.14 -17.07
CA THR A 62 -2.15 5.55 -18.48
C THR A 62 -3.46 6.23 -18.88
N GLY A 63 -3.42 6.97 -19.99
CA GLY A 63 -4.59 7.60 -20.62
C GLY A 63 -4.82 9.06 -20.20
N SER A 64 -5.86 9.65 -20.78
CA SER A 64 -6.32 11.02 -20.50
C SER A 64 -7.77 11.06 -19.95
N GLY A 65 -8.28 9.90 -19.50
CA GLY A 65 -9.64 9.70 -19.01
C GLY A 65 -10.55 8.98 -20.02
N PRO A 66 -11.19 7.84 -19.68
CA PRO A 66 -10.96 7.08 -18.44
C PRO A 66 -9.50 6.62 -18.36
N TYR A 67 -8.96 6.61 -17.15
CA TYR A 67 -7.59 6.17 -16.87
C TYR A 67 -7.56 4.66 -16.75
N GLY A 68 -6.56 4.02 -17.36
CA GLY A 68 -6.41 2.57 -17.38
C GLY A 68 -5.25 2.10 -16.50
N GLU A 69 -5.41 0.94 -15.88
CA GLU A 69 -4.33 0.29 -15.17
C GLU A 69 -3.23 -0.10 -16.20
N PRO A 70 -1.97 0.33 -15.99
CA PRO A 70 -0.90 0.25 -16.99
C PRO A 70 -0.34 -1.15 -17.32
N VAL A 71 -0.47 -2.15 -16.45
CA VAL A 71 0.29 -3.41 -16.53
C VAL A 71 -0.58 -4.62 -16.86
N ILE A 72 -1.66 -4.82 -16.10
CA ILE A 72 -2.64 -5.90 -16.24
C ILE A 72 -3.86 -5.47 -17.07
N GLY A 73 -4.01 -4.15 -17.29
CA GLY A 73 -5.11 -3.58 -18.07
C GLY A 73 -6.38 -3.43 -17.24
N GLY A 74 -7.49 -3.05 -17.90
CA GLY A 74 -8.72 -2.68 -17.19
C GLY A 74 -8.74 -1.21 -16.77
N ASP A 75 -9.81 -0.82 -16.08
CA ASP A 75 -9.94 0.55 -15.60
C ASP A 75 -9.20 0.74 -14.28
N TYR A 76 -8.56 1.89 -14.11
CA TYR A 76 -7.97 2.26 -12.83
C TYR A 76 -9.06 2.73 -11.87
N GLY A 77 -9.61 1.81 -11.08
CA GLY A 77 -10.82 2.04 -10.30
C GLY A 77 -10.60 2.60 -8.90
N GLY A 78 -9.41 2.45 -8.31
CA GLY A 78 -9.19 2.91 -6.94
C GLY A 78 -7.75 3.28 -6.60
N TYR A 79 -7.63 4.26 -5.71
CA TYR A 79 -6.38 4.60 -5.03
C TYR A 79 -6.61 4.63 -3.51
N LEU A 80 -5.82 3.88 -2.74
CA LEU A 80 -5.87 3.84 -1.28
C LEU A 80 -4.60 4.49 -0.72
N GLY A 81 -4.71 5.70 -0.18
CA GLY A 81 -3.54 6.46 0.30
C GLY A 81 -3.38 6.44 1.81
N MET A 82 -2.12 6.39 2.28
CA MET A 82 -1.81 6.65 3.68
C MET A 82 -2.02 8.13 3.95
N VAL A 83 -3.02 8.50 4.74
CA VAL A 83 -3.20 9.90 5.17
C VAL A 83 -2.32 10.25 6.35
N GLY A 84 -1.93 9.26 7.15
CA GLY A 84 -1.01 9.42 8.25
C GLY A 84 -0.64 8.09 8.90
N ASN A 85 0.23 8.16 9.90
CA ASN A 85 0.65 7.00 10.68
C ASN A 85 1.00 7.43 12.10
N TRP A 86 0.90 6.48 13.03
CA TRP A 86 1.14 6.75 14.46
C TRP A 86 2.53 7.34 14.73
N ALA A 87 3.57 6.89 14.02
CA ALA A 87 4.94 7.31 14.27
C ALA A 87 5.16 8.77 13.88
N HIS A 88 4.61 9.18 12.73
CA HIS A 88 4.64 10.56 12.26
C HIS A 88 3.87 11.47 13.20
N TRP A 89 2.67 11.04 13.59
CA TRP A 89 1.83 11.77 14.53
C TRP A 89 2.50 11.98 15.90
N GLN A 90 3.22 10.97 16.40
CA GLN A 90 3.98 11.06 17.65
C GLN A 90 5.33 11.79 17.51
N GLY A 91 5.66 12.34 16.34
CA GLY A 91 6.91 13.04 16.11
C GLY A 91 8.15 12.14 16.05
N CYS A 92 7.97 10.84 15.83
CA CYS A 92 9.07 9.86 15.78
C CYS A 92 9.74 9.77 14.40
N GLY A 93 9.32 10.59 13.43
CA GLY A 93 9.67 10.42 12.02
C GLY A 93 8.63 9.56 11.30
N GLY A 94 9.05 8.73 10.35
CA GLY A 94 8.11 7.98 9.51
C GLY A 94 7.68 8.75 8.26
N LYS A 95 7.22 8.01 7.25
CA LYS A 95 6.78 8.57 5.96
C LYS A 95 5.27 8.41 5.79
N VAL A 96 4.62 9.48 5.35
CA VAL A 96 3.27 9.42 4.81
C VAL A 96 3.39 9.14 3.32
N VAL A 97 2.65 8.16 2.83
CA VAL A 97 2.72 7.71 1.43
C VAL A 97 1.42 8.05 0.72
N TRP A 98 1.47 9.16 -0.01
CA TRP A 98 0.34 9.70 -0.74
C TRP A 98 0.70 10.03 -2.20
N SER A 99 -0.18 9.68 -3.14
CA SER A 99 -0.07 10.01 -4.55
C SER A 99 -1.19 10.96 -4.96
N GLN A 100 -0.86 12.24 -5.08
CA GLN A 100 -1.84 13.23 -5.56
C GLN A 100 -2.32 12.92 -6.97
N ALA A 101 -1.42 12.41 -7.83
CA ALA A 101 -1.74 12.06 -9.20
C ALA A 101 -2.72 10.87 -9.27
N ASN A 102 -2.41 9.77 -8.57
CA ASN A 102 -3.26 8.59 -8.61
C ASN A 102 -4.62 8.85 -7.94
N SER A 103 -4.65 9.58 -6.83
CA SER A 103 -5.90 10.03 -6.21
C SER A 103 -6.78 10.82 -7.19
N ALA A 104 -6.20 11.82 -7.89
CA ALA A 104 -6.95 12.62 -8.86
C ALA A 104 -7.45 11.80 -10.05
N GLN A 105 -6.64 10.84 -10.53
CA GLN A 105 -7.00 9.94 -11.63
C GLN A 105 -8.13 8.99 -11.25
N ALA A 106 -8.04 8.34 -10.08
CA ALA A 106 -9.10 7.49 -9.54
C ALA A 106 -10.40 8.29 -9.33
N ASN A 107 -10.31 9.49 -8.73
CA ASN A 107 -11.47 10.36 -8.55
C ASN A 107 -12.09 10.79 -9.88
N THR A 108 -11.29 11.03 -10.92
CA THR A 108 -11.79 11.33 -12.27
C THR A 108 -12.57 10.14 -12.83
N ASN A 109 -12.04 8.92 -12.70
CA ASN A 109 -12.73 7.70 -13.10
C ASN A 109 -14.07 7.52 -12.36
N ARG A 110 -14.08 7.70 -11.04
CA ARG A 110 -15.30 7.63 -10.22
C ARG A 110 -16.34 8.66 -10.63
N THR A 111 -15.95 9.93 -10.68
CA THR A 111 -16.89 11.06 -10.78
C THR A 111 -17.38 11.30 -12.20
N ARG A 112 -16.49 11.23 -13.20
CA ARG A 112 -16.80 11.52 -14.61
C ARG A 112 -17.23 10.29 -15.39
N TYR A 113 -16.63 9.13 -15.11
CA TYR A 113 -16.85 7.92 -15.90
C TYR A 113 -17.64 6.84 -15.16
N ARG A 114 -17.94 7.03 -13.87
CA ARG A 114 -18.67 6.07 -13.02
C ARG A 114 -17.98 4.71 -12.92
N LYS A 115 -16.65 4.73 -12.77
CA LYS A 115 -15.80 3.54 -12.69
C LYS A 115 -15.04 3.51 -11.37
N GLY A 116 -15.14 2.38 -10.67
CA GLY A 116 -14.47 2.11 -9.40
C GLY A 116 -14.90 3.02 -8.26
N ILE A 117 -14.12 2.97 -7.17
CA ILE A 117 -14.39 3.63 -5.90
C ILE A 117 -13.79 5.05 -5.78
N GLY A 118 -12.82 5.38 -6.65
CA GLY A 118 -12.03 6.60 -6.55
C GLY A 118 -10.99 6.55 -5.43
N THR A 119 -10.89 7.59 -4.61
CA THR A 119 -9.91 7.66 -3.52
C THR A 119 -10.50 7.14 -2.21
N GLY A 120 -9.85 6.13 -1.63
CA GLY A 120 -9.98 5.75 -0.23
C GLY A 120 -8.70 6.05 0.55
N VAL A 121 -8.75 5.84 1.85
CA VAL A 121 -7.67 6.25 2.77
C VAL A 121 -7.49 5.23 3.88
N TYR A 122 -6.27 5.18 4.40
CA TYR A 122 -5.93 4.36 5.55
C TYR A 122 -4.96 5.09 6.50
N TRP A 123 -4.91 4.59 7.73
CA TRP A 123 -3.99 5.04 8.77
C TRP A 123 -3.17 3.88 9.30
N PHE A 124 -1.84 3.94 9.17
CA PHE A 124 -0.95 2.92 9.72
C PHE A 124 -0.90 3.04 11.24
N MET A 125 -1.61 2.12 11.90
CA MET A 125 -1.89 2.17 13.33
C MET A 125 -0.70 1.68 14.16
N GLY A 126 -0.53 2.32 15.32
CA GLY A 126 0.30 1.81 16.40
C GLY A 126 -0.56 1.02 17.37
N GLY A 127 -0.10 -0.16 17.77
CA GLY A 127 -0.70 -0.91 18.86
C GLY A 127 -0.52 -0.21 20.21
N PRO A 128 -1.16 -0.68 21.29
CA PRO A 128 -1.07 -0.03 22.59
C PRO A 128 0.37 -0.05 23.15
N GLY A 129 1.23 -0.97 22.71
CA GLY A 129 2.61 -1.06 23.16
C GLY A 129 3.50 0.14 22.78
N VAL A 130 3.05 1.01 21.88
CA VAL A 130 3.70 2.29 21.55
C VAL A 130 2.91 3.51 22.04
N ASP A 131 1.85 3.32 22.84
CA ASP A 131 1.17 4.44 23.50
C ASP A 131 2.13 5.10 24.52
N PRO A 132 2.42 6.42 24.43
CA PRO A 132 3.20 7.14 25.45
C PRO A 132 2.61 7.07 26.87
N HIS A 133 1.34 6.68 27.01
CA HIS A 133 0.59 6.56 28.25
C HIS A 133 0.32 5.10 28.67
N TYR A 134 0.99 4.12 28.03
CA TYR A 134 0.76 2.70 28.27
C TYR A 134 0.72 2.35 29.76
N ASN A 135 -0.43 1.85 30.21
CA ASN A 135 -0.64 1.34 31.57
C ASN A 135 -1.24 -0.08 31.58
N GLY A 136 -1.51 -0.65 30.41
CA GLY A 136 -1.94 -2.04 30.26
C GLY A 136 -3.41 -2.26 30.59
N THR A 137 -4.23 -1.19 30.52
CA THR A 137 -5.69 -1.26 30.72
C THR A 137 -6.42 -1.10 29.40
N THR A 138 -7.59 -1.74 29.29
CA THR A 138 -8.42 -1.62 28.07
C THR A 138 -8.94 -0.20 27.87
N THR A 139 -9.15 0.57 28.93
CA THR A 139 -9.60 1.97 28.84
C THR A 139 -8.55 2.86 28.20
N GLU A 140 -7.29 2.70 28.59
CA GLU A 140 -6.15 3.42 27.98
C GLU A 140 -5.97 3.00 26.53
N ALA A 141 -5.90 1.70 26.24
CA ALA A 141 -5.78 1.19 24.89
C ALA A 141 -6.93 1.67 23.97
N TYR A 142 -8.16 1.72 24.48
CA TYR A 142 -9.30 2.27 23.75
C TYR A 142 -9.11 3.76 23.45
N ALA A 143 -8.67 4.55 24.43
CA ALA A 143 -8.40 5.98 24.23
C ALA A 143 -7.29 6.21 23.20
N TRP A 144 -6.26 5.35 23.19
CA TRP A 144 -5.19 5.36 22.18
C TRP A 144 -5.73 5.16 20.76
N GLY A 145 -6.59 4.15 20.57
CA GLY A 145 -7.25 3.91 19.29
C GLY A 145 -8.11 5.09 18.82
N ALA A 146 -8.90 5.66 19.73
CA ALA A 146 -9.75 6.81 19.44
C ALA A 146 -8.94 8.07 19.08
N ALA A 147 -7.81 8.31 19.74
CA ALA A 147 -6.92 9.44 19.45
C ALA A 147 -6.25 9.32 18.07
N GLN A 148 -5.89 8.09 17.67
CA GLN A 148 -5.42 7.82 16.30
C GLN A 148 -6.53 8.12 15.28
N ALA A 149 -7.75 7.64 15.50
CA ALA A 149 -8.88 7.91 14.60
C ALA A 149 -9.22 9.40 14.48
N GLN A 150 -9.13 10.16 15.58
CA GLN A 150 -9.28 11.61 15.55
C GLN A 150 -8.24 12.27 14.65
N SER A 151 -6.97 11.83 14.75
CA SER A 151 -5.90 12.35 13.90
C SER A 151 -6.10 11.95 12.44
N THR A 152 -6.50 10.70 12.18
CA THR A 152 -6.90 10.24 10.83
C THR A 152 -7.98 11.14 10.24
N ALA A 153 -9.06 11.41 10.97
CA ALA A 153 -10.14 12.26 10.48
C ALA A 153 -9.70 13.70 10.19
N SER A 154 -8.77 14.25 11.00
CA SER A 154 -8.18 15.56 10.76
C SER A 154 -7.36 15.57 9.47
N ASP A 155 -6.49 14.59 9.26
CA ASP A 155 -5.62 14.52 8.07
C ASP A 155 -6.43 14.26 6.79
N MET A 156 -7.49 13.46 6.88
CA MET A 156 -8.44 13.23 5.79
C MET A 156 -9.11 14.51 5.28
N ALA A 157 -9.33 15.51 6.15
CA ALA A 157 -9.97 16.77 5.76
C ALA A 157 -9.14 17.57 4.73
N HIS A 158 -7.86 17.21 4.53
CA HIS A 158 -6.95 17.84 3.60
C HIS A 158 -6.86 17.13 2.24
N VAL A 159 -7.58 16.02 2.05
CA VAL A 159 -7.57 15.24 0.81
C VAL A 159 -8.99 14.99 0.28
N SER A 160 -9.11 14.71 -1.02
CA SER A 160 -10.40 14.45 -1.66
C SER A 160 -10.73 12.95 -1.62
N VAL A 161 -11.40 12.51 -0.56
CA VAL A 161 -11.84 11.12 -0.39
C VAL A 161 -13.22 10.92 -0.99
N THR A 162 -13.39 9.88 -1.82
CA THR A 162 -14.68 9.51 -2.42
C THR A 162 -15.22 8.18 -1.92
N TYR A 163 -14.35 7.31 -1.41
CA TYR A 163 -14.73 6.02 -0.84
C TYR A 163 -15.22 6.20 0.60
N PRO A 164 -16.36 5.59 1.00
CA PRO A 164 -16.93 5.84 2.32
C PRO A 164 -16.29 5.03 3.45
N VAL A 165 -15.30 4.17 3.16
CA VAL A 165 -14.62 3.34 4.15
C VAL A 165 -13.23 3.90 4.45
N VAL A 166 -12.89 3.97 5.73
CA VAL A 166 -11.57 4.37 6.23
C VAL A 166 -10.94 3.18 6.93
N PHE A 167 -9.75 2.79 6.49
CA PHE A 167 -9.10 1.59 7.00
C PHE A 167 -8.12 1.91 8.14
N ALA A 168 -8.30 1.25 9.27
CA ALA A 168 -7.25 1.00 10.23
C ALA A 168 -6.25 0.01 9.61
N ASP A 169 -5.05 0.45 9.26
CA ASP A 169 -3.99 -0.43 8.79
C ASP A 169 -3.27 -1.02 10.03
N ILE A 170 -3.57 -2.29 10.28
CA ILE A 170 -3.07 -3.08 11.40
C ILE A 170 -2.21 -4.19 10.84
N GLU A 171 -0.94 -3.89 10.65
CA GLU A 171 0.06 -4.86 10.24
C GLU A 171 1.25 -4.87 11.20
N LEU A 172 2.19 -5.81 11.02
CA LEU A 172 3.50 -5.72 11.65
C LEU A 172 4.48 -5.18 10.63
N PRO A 173 5.39 -4.27 11.03
CA PRO A 173 6.38 -3.73 10.13
C PRO A 173 7.27 -4.88 9.62
N GLY A 174 7.05 -5.25 8.36
CA GLY A 174 7.91 -6.19 7.65
C GLY A 174 9.28 -5.57 7.35
N ASN A 175 9.76 -5.72 6.12
CA ASN A 175 11.02 -5.08 5.68
C ASN A 175 10.85 -3.59 5.30
N ALA A 176 9.98 -2.86 6.00
CA ALA A 176 9.63 -1.47 5.70
C ALA A 176 10.00 -0.50 6.85
N PRO A 177 11.29 -0.34 7.17
CA PRO A 177 11.76 0.42 8.34
C PRO A 177 11.49 1.92 8.28
N SER A 178 10.97 2.45 7.17
CA SER A 178 10.66 3.87 7.04
C SER A 178 9.30 4.28 7.59
N TYR A 179 8.47 3.34 8.06
CA TYR A 179 7.13 3.64 8.60
C TYR A 179 7.07 3.59 10.13
N THR A 180 7.99 2.88 10.79
CA THR A 180 8.03 2.73 12.24
C THR A 180 9.46 2.94 12.78
N PRO A 181 9.62 3.65 13.92
CA PRO A 181 10.91 3.75 14.61
C PRO A 181 11.24 2.49 15.44
N ALA A 182 10.26 1.63 15.69
CA ALA A 182 10.37 0.44 16.50
C ALA A 182 10.34 -0.84 15.61
N PRO A 183 11.03 -1.93 16.00
CA PRO A 183 11.01 -3.19 15.25
C PRO A 183 9.63 -3.82 15.06
N ASP A 184 8.67 -3.45 15.90
CA ASP A 184 7.23 -3.73 15.85
C ASP A 184 6.53 -2.39 16.14
N ASN A 185 5.37 -2.14 15.55
CA ASN A 185 4.54 -0.96 15.76
C ASN A 185 3.68 -1.02 17.05
N GLY A 186 4.03 -1.86 18.01
CA GLY A 186 3.43 -1.90 19.34
C GLY A 186 2.29 -2.89 19.51
N TRP A 187 2.07 -3.78 18.55
CA TRP A 187 1.01 -4.79 18.63
C TRP A 187 1.44 -6.05 19.37
N ASN A 188 2.72 -6.44 19.28
CA ASN A 188 3.24 -7.62 19.98
C ASN A 188 4.27 -7.26 21.07
N SER A 189 4.68 -5.99 21.17
CA SER A 189 5.69 -5.54 22.12
C SER A 189 5.33 -4.21 22.75
N VAL A 190 5.59 -4.08 24.05
CA VAL A 190 5.53 -2.79 24.77
C VAL A 190 6.91 -2.17 24.79
N TYR A 191 7.00 -0.90 24.42
CA TYR A 191 8.23 -0.13 24.37
C TYR A 191 8.34 0.84 25.55
N THR A 192 9.56 1.22 25.92
CA THR A 192 9.80 2.23 26.96
C THR A 192 9.44 3.65 26.51
N SER A 193 9.35 3.88 25.20
CA SER A 193 8.92 5.14 24.59
C SER A 193 8.43 4.86 23.16
N PRO A 194 7.51 5.67 22.62
CA PRO A 194 7.04 5.52 21.23
C PRO A 194 8.17 5.69 20.21
N CYS A 195 9.07 6.66 20.47
CA CYS A 195 10.21 6.95 19.60
C CYS A 195 11.49 6.30 20.15
N SER A 196 12.10 5.40 19.37
CA SER A 196 13.41 4.77 19.66
C SER A 196 13.51 4.07 21.03
N GLY A 197 12.37 3.69 21.62
CA GLY A 197 12.32 2.96 22.87
C GLY A 197 12.91 1.56 22.75
N LYS A 198 13.33 0.99 23.87
CA LYS A 198 13.68 -0.43 23.94
C LYS A 198 12.44 -1.23 24.27
N VAL A 199 12.40 -2.50 23.85
CA VAL A 199 11.32 -3.40 24.25
C VAL A 199 11.38 -3.59 25.78
N LYS A 200 10.29 -3.22 26.44
CA LYS A 200 10.04 -3.44 27.88
C LYS A 200 9.37 -4.79 28.11
N GLN A 201 8.51 -5.23 27.18
CA GLN A 201 7.75 -6.48 27.24
C GLN A 201 7.56 -7.03 25.82
N ASN A 202 7.84 -8.32 25.61
CA ASN A 202 7.72 -8.98 24.30
C ASN A 202 6.33 -9.62 24.06
N TYR A 203 5.29 -9.04 24.67
CA TYR A 203 3.90 -9.42 24.41
C TYR A 203 2.98 -8.23 24.69
N VAL A 204 1.85 -8.16 24.01
CA VAL A 204 0.69 -7.36 24.41
C VAL A 204 -0.48 -8.34 24.60
N ARG A 205 -1.39 -8.05 25.52
CA ARG A 205 -2.59 -8.88 25.68
C ARG A 205 -3.56 -8.51 24.57
N SER A 206 -4.10 -9.50 23.86
CA SER A 206 -5.05 -9.27 22.78
C SER A 206 -6.33 -8.53 23.16
N SER A 207 -6.69 -8.49 24.46
CA SER A 207 -7.77 -7.63 24.94
C SER A 207 -7.45 -6.14 24.83
N LEU A 208 -6.18 -5.75 24.94
CA LEU A 208 -5.70 -4.38 24.73
C LEU A 208 -5.65 -4.04 23.24
N ASP A 209 -5.18 -4.97 22.41
CA ASP A 209 -5.19 -4.79 20.95
C ASP A 209 -6.63 -4.60 20.47
N ARG A 210 -7.56 -5.45 20.94
CA ARG A 210 -8.98 -5.32 20.64
C ARG A 210 -9.57 -4.01 21.15
N ALA A 211 -9.19 -3.56 22.33
CA ALA A 211 -9.63 -2.26 22.84
C ALA A 211 -9.13 -1.10 21.95
N THR A 212 -7.88 -1.15 21.49
CA THR A 212 -7.30 -0.19 20.55
C THR A 212 -8.08 -0.15 19.24
N PHE A 213 -8.33 -1.31 18.63
CA PHE A 213 -9.15 -1.40 17.43
C PHE A 213 -10.57 -0.84 17.65
N ASN A 214 -11.23 -1.22 18.76
CA ASN A 214 -12.57 -0.74 19.10
C ASN A 214 -12.59 0.79 19.26
N GLY A 215 -11.58 1.39 19.88
CA GLY A 215 -11.50 2.85 20.04
C GLY A 215 -11.44 3.58 18.71
N PHE A 216 -10.64 3.07 17.77
CA PHE A 216 -10.57 3.61 16.42
C PHE A 216 -11.92 3.47 15.69
N TYR A 217 -12.48 2.26 15.71
CA TYR A 217 -13.73 1.92 15.06
C TYR A 217 -14.90 2.78 15.58
N ASP A 218 -15.07 2.84 16.90
CA ASP A 218 -16.16 3.58 17.53
C ASP A 218 -16.04 5.08 17.29
N TYR A 219 -14.84 5.65 17.28
CA TYR A 219 -14.65 7.06 16.99
C TYR A 219 -15.23 7.43 15.62
N PHE A 220 -14.85 6.72 14.56
CA PHE A 220 -15.35 6.97 13.21
C PHE A 220 -16.87 6.82 13.12
N LYS A 221 -17.39 5.74 13.72
CA LYS A 221 -18.83 5.47 13.75
C LYS A 221 -19.64 6.56 14.46
N GLN A 222 -19.08 7.20 15.49
CA GLN A 222 -19.78 8.17 16.33
C GLN A 222 -19.57 9.62 15.89
N HIS A 223 -18.43 9.94 15.28
CA HIS A 223 -18.02 11.33 15.03
C HIS A 223 -17.91 11.70 13.55
N THR A 224 -18.06 10.74 12.65
CA THR A 224 -17.92 10.98 11.21
C THR A 224 -19.05 10.30 10.42
N HIS A 225 -19.10 10.56 9.12
CA HIS A 225 -20.00 9.87 8.19
C HIS A 225 -19.33 8.68 7.50
N TYR A 226 -18.06 8.42 7.77
CA TYR A 226 -17.30 7.32 7.19
C TYR A 226 -17.55 6.02 7.96
N ARG A 227 -17.52 4.90 7.23
CA ARG A 227 -17.52 3.56 7.81
C ARG A 227 -16.10 3.19 8.23
N PRO A 228 -15.87 2.74 9.48
CA PRO A 228 -14.59 2.16 9.87
C PRO A 228 -14.42 0.76 9.25
N GLY A 229 -13.30 0.56 8.57
CA GLY A 229 -12.81 -0.72 8.09
C GLY A 229 -11.43 -1.04 8.65
N VAL A 230 -10.89 -2.20 8.29
CA VAL A 230 -9.56 -2.63 8.72
C VAL A 230 -8.79 -3.28 7.59
N TYR A 231 -7.49 -3.00 7.54
CA TYR A 231 -6.54 -3.69 6.69
C TYR A 231 -5.58 -4.53 7.53
N SER A 232 -5.31 -5.76 7.08
CA SER A 232 -4.32 -6.67 7.65
C SER A 232 -4.07 -7.86 6.71
N ALA A 233 -3.00 -8.60 6.96
CA ALA A 233 -2.88 -9.99 6.50
C ALA A 233 -3.58 -10.96 7.47
N PRO A 234 -4.18 -12.09 7.00
CA PRO A 234 -4.82 -13.05 7.90
C PRO A 234 -3.91 -13.67 8.96
N ASP A 235 -2.66 -13.93 8.62
CA ASP A 235 -1.65 -14.47 9.54
C ASP A 235 -1.22 -13.42 10.58
N ILE A 236 -0.98 -12.18 10.15
CA ILE A 236 -0.66 -11.06 11.03
C ILE A 236 -1.82 -10.78 12.00
N TRP A 237 -3.05 -10.73 11.51
CA TRP A 237 -4.24 -10.57 12.34
C TRP A 237 -4.33 -11.66 13.42
N GLY A 238 -4.05 -12.91 13.02
CA GLY A 238 -4.01 -14.05 13.92
C GLY A 238 -2.91 -13.96 14.99
N THR A 239 -1.78 -13.31 14.69
CA THR A 239 -0.69 -13.11 15.66
C THR A 239 -1.02 -12.04 16.71
N ILE A 240 -1.66 -10.95 16.30
CA ILE A 240 -1.94 -9.80 17.18
C ILE A 240 -3.12 -10.12 18.10
N PHE A 241 -4.26 -10.48 17.53
CA PHE A 241 -5.48 -10.61 18.32
C PHE A 241 -5.67 -12.00 18.92
N VAL A 242 -5.03 -13.04 18.36
CA VAL A 242 -5.24 -14.45 18.74
C VAL A 242 -6.74 -14.84 18.66
N SER A 243 -7.06 -16.14 18.56
CA SER A 243 -8.46 -16.61 18.58
C SER A 243 -9.40 -15.83 17.63
N THR A 244 -9.20 -15.95 16.33
CA THR A 244 -9.95 -15.19 15.30
C THR A 244 -11.36 -15.75 15.02
N GLY A 245 -11.72 -16.86 15.66
CA GLY A 245 -13.06 -17.45 15.59
C GLY A 245 -14.06 -16.83 16.58
N GLN A 246 -15.33 -17.22 16.45
CA GLN A 246 -16.43 -16.66 17.23
C GLN A 246 -16.12 -16.62 18.75
N GLY A 247 -16.27 -15.45 19.35
CA GLY A 247 -16.03 -15.21 20.76
C GLY A 247 -14.58 -14.85 21.13
N GLY A 248 -13.64 -14.88 20.18
CA GLY A 248 -12.27 -14.42 20.40
C GLY A 248 -12.03 -12.96 20.00
N TYR A 249 -10.89 -12.41 20.40
CA TYR A 249 -10.57 -10.99 20.26
C TYR A 249 -10.40 -10.57 18.80
N GLY A 250 -9.97 -11.48 17.92
CA GLY A 250 -9.86 -11.22 16.50
C GLY A 250 -11.18 -11.32 15.73
N TYR A 251 -12.30 -11.71 16.34
CA TYR A 251 -13.57 -11.91 15.64
C TYR A 251 -14.34 -10.59 15.45
N ILE A 252 -14.47 -10.17 14.19
CA ILE A 252 -15.06 -8.91 13.70
C ILE A 252 -15.87 -9.12 12.41
N PRO A 253 -16.82 -10.08 12.35
CA PRO A 253 -17.43 -10.55 11.09
C PRO A 253 -18.24 -9.49 10.31
N ASN A 254 -18.52 -8.35 10.94
CA ASN A 254 -19.29 -7.24 10.38
C ASN A 254 -18.45 -5.96 10.20
N THR A 255 -17.13 -6.12 10.04
CA THR A 255 -16.20 -5.03 9.76
C THR A 255 -15.75 -5.13 8.32
N ASP A 256 -15.81 -4.01 7.61
CA ASP A 256 -15.32 -3.88 6.24
C ASP A 256 -13.79 -4.17 6.19
N GLU A 257 -13.37 -5.15 5.40
CA GLU A 257 -12.00 -5.63 5.34
C GLU A 257 -11.34 -5.36 3.98
N TRP A 258 -10.10 -4.90 4.06
CA TRP A 258 -9.11 -4.92 3.00
C TRP A 258 -8.04 -5.94 3.40
N THR A 259 -7.91 -7.03 2.66
CA THR A 259 -6.97 -8.11 3.02
C THR A 259 -5.71 -8.05 2.16
N TYR A 260 -4.60 -8.48 2.74
CA TYR A 260 -3.38 -8.79 2.01
C TYR A 260 -3.01 -10.26 2.22
N GLU A 261 -3.02 -11.04 1.13
CA GLU A 261 -2.60 -12.45 1.16
C GLU A 261 -2.25 -12.93 -0.25
N GLY A 262 -1.45 -14.00 -0.35
CA GLY A 262 -1.14 -14.63 -1.63
C GLY A 262 -0.14 -13.84 -2.48
N ASN A 263 0.60 -12.91 -1.85
CA ASN A 263 1.54 -11.95 -2.43
C ASN A 263 2.36 -12.54 -3.58
N THR A 264 1.85 -12.36 -4.79
CA THR A 264 2.55 -12.76 -6.01
C THR A 264 3.35 -11.56 -6.51
N THR A 265 4.60 -11.78 -6.92
CA THR A 265 5.35 -10.79 -7.70
C THR A 265 5.04 -10.88 -9.20
N SER A 266 4.31 -11.91 -9.62
CA SER A 266 3.89 -12.12 -11.00
C SER A 266 2.53 -11.48 -11.26
N LEU A 267 2.48 -10.63 -12.28
CA LEU A 267 1.29 -9.97 -12.80
C LEU A 267 0.71 -10.66 -14.05
N ARG A 268 1.24 -11.83 -14.43
CA ARG A 268 0.80 -12.56 -15.63
C ARG A 268 -0.63 -13.08 -15.55
N ASN A 269 -1.09 -13.35 -14.33
CA ASN A 269 -2.36 -13.98 -14.03
C ASN A 269 -3.12 -13.09 -13.04
N PRO A 270 -3.65 -11.94 -13.49
CA PRO A 270 -4.38 -11.03 -12.61
C PRO A 270 -5.61 -11.73 -12.01
N PRO A 271 -6.14 -11.20 -10.89
CA PRO A 271 -7.31 -11.79 -10.26
C PRO A 271 -8.57 -11.70 -11.13
N VAL A 272 -9.42 -12.71 -10.96
CA VAL A 272 -10.82 -12.76 -11.39
C VAL A 272 -11.65 -12.99 -10.12
N GLY A 273 -12.36 -11.95 -9.69
CA GLY A 273 -12.94 -11.85 -8.36
C GLY A 273 -11.85 -11.97 -7.31
N TRP A 274 -12.02 -12.88 -6.35
CA TRP A 274 -11.09 -13.07 -5.24
C TRP A 274 -9.99 -14.12 -5.51
N CYS A 275 -9.75 -14.53 -6.75
CA CYS A 275 -8.74 -15.56 -7.07
C CYS A 275 -7.87 -15.19 -8.26
N LEU A 276 -6.57 -15.50 -8.19
CA LEU A 276 -5.66 -15.34 -9.34
C LEU A 276 -6.07 -16.28 -10.48
N SER A 277 -6.14 -15.77 -11.71
CA SER A 277 -6.56 -16.57 -12.86
C SER A 277 -5.64 -17.77 -13.10
N GLY A 278 -6.20 -18.97 -13.29
CA GLY A 278 -5.39 -20.17 -13.56
C GLY A 278 -4.54 -20.65 -12.38
N SER A 279 -4.90 -20.24 -11.16
CA SER A 279 -4.24 -20.59 -9.90
C SER A 279 -5.27 -21.04 -8.85
N SER A 280 -4.81 -21.68 -7.78
CA SER A 280 -5.60 -21.93 -6.56
C SER A 280 -5.40 -20.85 -5.49
N THR A 281 -4.58 -19.83 -5.76
CA THR A 281 -4.36 -18.69 -4.87
C THR A 281 -5.55 -17.75 -4.91
N CYS A 282 -6.18 -17.53 -3.76
CA CYS A 282 -7.30 -16.63 -3.57
C CYS A 282 -7.08 -15.75 -2.35
N ALA A 283 -7.76 -14.61 -2.31
CA ALA A 283 -7.89 -13.78 -1.13
C ALA A 283 -8.50 -14.62 0.00
N ARG A 284 -7.94 -14.53 1.20
CA ARG A 284 -8.67 -14.89 2.41
C ARG A 284 -8.80 -13.65 3.26
N PHE A 285 -10.01 -13.44 3.70
CA PHE A 285 -10.36 -12.45 4.68
C PHE A 285 -10.14 -13.03 6.08
N PHE A 286 -10.13 -12.16 7.08
CA PHE A 286 -9.87 -12.50 8.46
C PHE A 286 -11.09 -12.16 9.30
N GLY A 287 -10.94 -12.19 10.63
CA GLY A 287 -11.97 -11.75 11.56
C GLY A 287 -13.38 -12.38 11.45
N GLY A 288 -13.57 -13.46 10.71
CA GLY A 288 -14.89 -14.04 10.42
C GLY A 288 -15.56 -13.49 9.16
N VAL A 289 -14.94 -12.54 8.45
CA VAL A 289 -15.30 -12.16 7.08
C VAL A 289 -14.82 -13.25 6.12
N THR A 290 -15.62 -13.50 5.09
CA THR A 290 -15.29 -14.43 4.01
C THR A 290 -15.49 -13.72 2.67
N THR A 291 -15.01 -14.29 1.57
CA THR A 291 -15.19 -13.74 0.22
C THR A 291 -16.66 -13.54 -0.17
N ALA A 292 -17.60 -14.29 0.46
CA ALA A 292 -19.03 -14.14 0.27
C ALA A 292 -19.67 -13.07 1.19
N SER A 293 -18.98 -12.62 2.23
CA SER A 293 -19.48 -11.58 3.16
C SER A 293 -19.55 -10.24 2.45
N PRO A 294 -20.58 -9.40 2.65
CA PRO A 294 -20.63 -8.04 2.10
C PRO A 294 -19.51 -7.12 2.62
N HIS A 295 -18.74 -7.57 3.62
CA HIS A 295 -17.62 -6.85 4.20
C HIS A 295 -16.26 -7.20 3.58
N ALA A 296 -16.19 -8.12 2.62
CA ALA A 296 -14.97 -8.38 1.86
C ALA A 296 -14.84 -7.35 0.73
N LEU A 297 -14.04 -6.30 0.89
CA LEU A 297 -14.07 -5.13 0.01
C LEU A 297 -12.88 -5.04 -0.94
N ILE A 298 -11.68 -5.30 -0.44
CA ILE A 298 -10.43 -5.08 -1.18
C ILE A 298 -9.46 -6.23 -0.90
N TRP A 299 -8.69 -6.62 -1.90
CA TRP A 299 -7.58 -7.55 -1.79
C TRP A 299 -6.34 -6.99 -2.45
N GLN A 300 -5.30 -6.73 -1.66
CA GLN A 300 -3.96 -6.48 -2.16
C GLN A 300 -3.30 -7.81 -2.53
N PHE A 301 -3.12 -8.07 -3.82
CA PHE A 301 -2.63 -9.37 -4.32
C PHE A 301 -1.18 -9.33 -4.78
N SER A 302 -0.61 -8.15 -5.02
CA SER A 302 0.78 -7.97 -5.48
C SER A 302 1.40 -6.67 -4.99
N GLY A 303 2.73 -6.66 -4.80
CA GLY A 303 3.51 -5.47 -4.43
C GLY A 303 3.62 -5.20 -2.93
N GLY A 304 2.62 -5.67 -2.17
CA GLY A 304 2.54 -5.58 -0.72
C GLY A 304 3.72 -6.19 0.06
N GLY A 305 3.86 -5.78 1.32
CA GLY A 305 4.77 -6.39 2.30
C GLY A 305 6.26 -6.37 1.92
N GLY A 306 6.66 -5.53 0.95
CA GLY A 306 8.04 -5.42 0.46
C GLY A 306 8.40 -6.34 -0.71
N ALA A 307 7.44 -7.06 -1.28
CA ALA A 307 7.67 -7.83 -2.51
C ALA A 307 7.72 -6.92 -3.73
N ARG A 308 8.71 -7.08 -4.60
CA ARG A 308 8.89 -6.22 -5.77
C ARG A 308 8.42 -6.92 -7.03
N ASN A 309 7.35 -6.42 -7.64
CA ASN A 309 6.91 -6.80 -8.99
C ASN A 309 7.48 -5.86 -10.09
N GLY A 310 8.13 -4.76 -9.69
CA GLY A 310 8.75 -3.78 -10.59
C GLY A 310 7.86 -2.61 -11.00
N TYR A 311 6.61 -2.56 -10.54
CA TYR A 311 5.61 -1.57 -10.99
C TYR A 311 4.95 -0.79 -9.85
N GLY A 312 4.56 -1.45 -8.76
CA GLY A 312 3.81 -0.84 -7.66
C GLY A 312 2.96 -1.88 -6.90
N ASP A 313 2.01 -1.41 -6.10
CA ASP A 313 1.05 -2.27 -5.40
C ASP A 313 -0.19 -2.47 -6.28
N PHE A 314 -0.83 -3.64 -6.19
CA PHE A 314 -2.01 -3.95 -6.99
C PHE A 314 -3.10 -4.53 -6.11
N ASP A 315 -4.24 -3.85 -6.17
CA ASP A 315 -5.46 -4.21 -5.49
C ASP A 315 -6.52 -4.69 -6.47
N GLN A 316 -7.33 -5.62 -5.99
CA GLN A 316 -8.62 -5.95 -6.55
C GLN A 316 -9.70 -5.42 -5.60
N ILE A 317 -10.62 -4.61 -6.11
CA ILE A 317 -11.65 -3.88 -5.36
C ILE A 317 -13.03 -4.33 -5.83
N ASP A 318 -13.95 -4.62 -4.91
CA ASP A 318 -15.38 -4.84 -5.22
C ASP A 318 -16.18 -3.54 -4.98
N ASP A 319 -16.52 -2.80 -6.05
CA ASP A 319 -17.28 -1.52 -5.99
C ASP A 319 -18.79 -1.74 -5.73
N ALA A 320 -19.25 -2.99 -5.61
CA ALA A 320 -20.64 -3.27 -5.27
C ALA A 320 -20.97 -3.10 -3.77
N ARG A 321 -19.98 -2.83 -2.92
CA ARG A 321 -20.06 -2.95 -1.44
C ARG A 321 -19.62 -1.70 -0.68
#